data_AF-A0A4S4L1F6-F1
#
_entry.id   AF-A0A4S4L1F6-F1
#
_cell.length_a   1.000
_cell.length_b   1.000
_cell.length_c   1.000
_cell.angle_alpha   90.00
_cell.angle_beta   90.00
_cell.angle_gamma   90.00
#
_symmetry.space_group_name_H-M   'P 1'
#
loop_
_entity.id
_entity.type
_entity.pdbx_description
1 polymer ?
#
loop_
_entity_poly.entity_id
_entity_poly.type
_entity_poly.pdbx_seq_one_letter_code
_entity_poly.pdbx_strand_id
1 'polypeptide(L)'
;MPAYQLAVGIVLCCCALFSAFVFISEGHYKEGELRLPIHDDDDELDGAAKAGDPFDITEPEDLINGYPIREEEFWAKMRVRKFVLACIAAVLAIMQTIMLGWTVAADDSLKEITSAAVHTAFALYILVLSVFYMGHSDFFWHGRFTVHLATLTTTAVILIVAITLLPSELVWEVPQRIAWYISLSLWVAAFWISSRTKRGPALHFPSERIYSEKTLSVATTFPENNVCGITDASPWGVVMFSYTTAVVMLGYTAKSLEIADLPIVPGSMRAMSLYTRMKAAT
;
A
#
# COMPACT_ATOMS: atom_id res chain seq x y z
N MET A 1 -8.05 -21.04 26.36
CA MET A 1 -8.01 -20.30 25.06
C MET A 1 -8.70 -21.05 23.90
N PRO A 2 -9.15 -20.39 22.82
CA PRO A 2 -9.62 -21.05 21.60
C PRO A 2 -8.54 -21.96 20.99
N ALA A 3 -8.96 -23.04 20.34
CA ALA A 3 -8.05 -23.92 19.63
C ALA A 3 -7.21 -23.12 18.62
N TYR A 4 -5.93 -23.49 18.47
CA TYR A 4 -4.98 -22.87 17.54
C TYR A 4 -4.56 -21.42 17.81
N GLN A 5 -4.95 -20.80 18.95
CA GLN A 5 -4.55 -19.42 19.24
C GLN A 5 -3.02 -19.24 19.21
N LEU A 6 -2.24 -20.13 19.82
CA LEU A 6 -0.78 -20.06 19.77
C LEU A 6 -0.24 -20.12 18.33
N ALA A 7 -0.78 -21.00 17.49
CA ALA A 7 -0.37 -21.13 16.10
C ALA A 7 -0.66 -19.85 15.31
N VAL A 8 -1.84 -19.26 15.50
CA VAL A 8 -2.20 -17.96 14.91
C VAL A 8 -1.23 -16.86 15.36
N GLY A 9 -0.94 -16.79 16.67
CA GLY A 9 0.00 -15.81 17.22
C GLY A 9 1.40 -15.93 16.62
N ILE A 10 1.89 -17.16 16.44
CA ILE A 10 3.17 -17.43 15.77
C ILE A 10 3.15 -16.93 14.33
N VAL A 11 2.11 -17.26 13.55
CA VAL A 11 1.99 -16.80 12.16
C VAL A 11 1.97 -15.27 12.07
N LEU A 12 1.23 -14.60 12.95
CA LEU A 12 1.18 -13.15 13.01
C LEU A 12 2.55 -12.53 13.34
N CYS A 13 3.27 -13.09 14.30
CA CYS A 13 4.64 -12.67 14.60
C CYS A 13 5.59 -12.89 13.41
N CYS A 14 5.50 -14.03 12.71
CA CYS A 14 6.28 -14.27 11.50
C CYS A 14 5.96 -13.23 10.41
N CYS A 15 4.69 -12.89 10.21
CA CYS A 15 4.30 -11.82 9.27
C CYS A 15 4.85 -10.45 9.69
N ALA A 16 4.85 -10.12 10.99
CA ALA A 16 5.44 -8.90 11.50
C ALA A 16 6.95 -8.84 11.29
N LEU A 17 7.67 -9.94 11.56
CA LEU A 17 9.10 -10.05 11.31
C LEU A 17 9.42 -9.92 9.81
N PHE A 18 8.65 -10.57 8.95
CA PHE A 18 8.80 -10.44 7.50
C PHE A 18 8.54 -9.00 7.03
N SER A 19 7.49 -8.36 7.55
CA SER A 19 7.21 -6.95 7.29
C SER A 19 8.36 -6.05 7.71
N ALA A 20 8.92 -6.26 8.91
CA ALA A 20 10.08 -5.51 9.39
C ALA A 20 11.32 -5.74 8.51
N PHE A 21 11.58 -6.98 8.11
CA PHE A 21 12.66 -7.32 7.20
C PHE A 21 12.54 -6.60 5.86
N VAL A 22 11.34 -6.58 5.27
CA VAL A 22 11.07 -5.85 4.02
C VAL A 22 11.32 -4.35 4.18
N PHE A 23 10.88 -3.72 5.28
CA PHE A 23 11.20 -2.31 5.53
C PHE A 23 12.70 -2.03 5.60
N ILE A 24 13.47 -2.92 6.24
CA ILE A 24 14.92 -2.78 6.39
C ILE A 24 15.64 -3.00 5.06
N SER A 25 15.26 -4.02 4.29
CA SER A 25 15.91 -4.35 3.01
C SER A 25 15.63 -3.29 1.95
N GLU A 26 14.41 -2.78 1.89
CA GLU A 26 14.03 -1.75 0.93
C GLU A 26 14.62 -0.37 1.26
N GLY A 27 15.08 -0.12 2.50
CA GLY A 27 15.88 1.06 2.83
C GLY A 27 17.27 1.06 2.18
N HIS A 28 17.72 -0.09 1.68
CA HIS A 28 19.03 -0.28 1.05
C HIS A 28 18.97 -0.43 -0.48
N TYR A 29 17.77 -0.44 -1.08
CA TYR A 29 17.63 -0.62 -2.52
C TYR A 29 18.01 0.67 -3.25
N LYS A 30 19.28 0.75 -3.68
CA LYS A 30 19.71 1.71 -4.70
C LYS A 30 19.08 1.29 -6.02
N GLU A 31 18.23 2.13 -6.61
CA GLU A 31 17.82 1.95 -8.01
C GLU A 31 19.08 1.88 -8.89
N GLY A 32 19.35 0.74 -9.54
CA GLY A 32 20.39 0.67 -10.59
C GLY A 32 21.24 -0.60 -10.75
N GLU A 33 20.69 -1.82 -10.63
CA GLU A 33 21.47 -3.06 -10.81
C GLU A 33 21.00 -4.01 -11.92
N LEU A 34 20.22 -3.53 -12.89
CA LEU A 34 20.14 -4.22 -14.17
C LEU A 34 21.10 -3.50 -15.10
N ARG A 35 22.27 -4.08 -15.36
CA ARG A 35 23.21 -3.60 -16.38
C ARG A 35 23.05 -4.44 -17.64
N LEU A 36 22.78 -3.81 -18.78
CA LEU A 36 22.88 -4.50 -20.07
C LEU A 36 24.37 -4.75 -20.37
N PRO A 37 24.74 -5.88 -21.00
CA PRO A 37 26.11 -6.07 -21.45
C PRO A 37 26.45 -5.01 -22.49
N ILE A 38 27.39 -4.13 -22.16
CA ILE A 38 28.08 -3.24 -23.09
C ILE A 38 28.77 -4.20 -24.08
N HIS A 39 28.31 -4.26 -25.33
CA HIS A 39 29.16 -4.80 -26.38
C HIS A 39 30.32 -3.84 -26.52
N ASP A 40 31.54 -4.34 -26.30
CA ASP A 40 32.76 -3.57 -26.51
C ASP A 40 32.72 -2.94 -27.90
N ASP A 41 32.85 -1.62 -27.93
CA ASP A 41 32.91 -0.73 -29.09
C ASP A 41 34.21 -0.94 -29.91
N ASP A 42 34.56 -2.20 -30.22
CA ASP A 42 35.69 -2.53 -31.09
C ASP A 42 35.29 -2.68 -32.57
N ASP A 43 34.00 -2.53 -32.90
CA ASP A 43 33.54 -2.38 -34.29
C ASP A 43 33.23 -0.90 -34.58
N GLU A 44 34.27 -0.20 -35.03
CA GLU A 44 34.26 1.14 -35.62
C GLU A 44 33.08 1.35 -36.60
N LEU A 45 32.05 2.08 -36.16
CA LEU A 45 31.22 2.92 -37.04
C LEU A 45 31.48 4.38 -36.66
N ASP A 46 32.66 4.82 -37.07
CA ASP A 46 33.23 6.14 -36.88
C ASP A 46 32.37 7.21 -37.59
N GLY A 47 31.60 7.98 -36.82
CA GLY A 47 30.78 9.06 -37.38
C GLY A 47 29.89 9.90 -36.44
N ALA A 48 29.63 9.51 -35.19
CA ALA A 48 28.60 10.19 -34.38
C ALA A 48 28.96 10.53 -32.92
N ALA A 49 30.18 10.25 -32.44
CA ALA A 49 30.50 10.35 -31.00
C ALA A 49 30.67 11.78 -30.41
N LYS A 50 30.28 12.85 -31.12
CA LYS A 50 30.27 14.24 -30.59
C LYS A 50 28.95 14.98 -30.75
N ALA A 51 27.97 14.42 -31.43
CA ALA A 51 26.61 14.95 -31.41
C ALA A 51 25.90 14.30 -30.22
N GLY A 52 25.30 15.10 -29.33
CA GLY A 52 24.44 14.54 -28.27
C GLY A 52 23.42 13.58 -28.89
N ASP A 53 23.17 12.47 -28.20
CA ASP A 53 22.22 11.44 -28.63
C ASP A 53 20.92 12.12 -29.11
N PRO A 54 20.58 12.07 -30.42
CA PRO A 54 19.41 12.76 -30.96
C PRO A 54 18.09 12.17 -30.43
N PHE A 55 18.14 11.03 -29.75
CA PHE A 55 17.02 10.40 -29.06
C PHE A 55 16.94 10.76 -27.57
N ASP A 56 17.86 11.60 -27.07
CA ASP A 56 17.80 12.13 -25.71
C ASP A 56 16.86 13.33 -25.63
N ILE A 57 15.58 13.05 -25.84
CA ILE A 57 14.48 14.01 -25.79
C ILE A 57 13.74 13.95 -24.45
N THR A 58 14.33 13.33 -23.43
CA THR A 58 13.67 13.12 -22.13
C THR A 58 13.56 14.43 -21.38
N GLU A 59 12.33 14.87 -21.12
CA GLU A 59 12.08 16.00 -20.24
C GLU A 59 11.81 15.52 -18.79
N PRO A 60 12.16 16.30 -17.75
CA PRO A 60 11.83 15.95 -16.36
C PRO A 60 10.34 15.64 -16.15
N GLU A 61 9.48 16.28 -16.93
CA GLU A 61 8.03 16.14 -16.90
C GLU A 61 7.54 14.80 -17.45
N ASP A 62 8.35 14.09 -18.24
CA ASP A 62 8.04 12.75 -18.71
C ASP A 62 8.18 11.68 -17.60
N LEU A 63 8.94 12.01 -16.55
CA LEU A 63 9.24 11.12 -15.43
C LEU A 63 8.22 11.24 -14.28
N ILE A 64 7.40 12.30 -14.26
CA ILE A 64 6.39 12.48 -13.21
C ILE A 64 5.06 11.81 -13.59
N ASN A 65 4.37 11.26 -12.60
CA ASN A 65 3.04 10.66 -12.81
C ASN A 65 1.97 11.70 -13.16
N GLY A 66 2.13 12.93 -12.66
CA GLY A 66 1.15 14.00 -12.74
C GLY A 66 1.26 14.94 -11.55
N TYR A 67 0.50 16.03 -11.63
CA TYR A 67 0.37 17.05 -10.59
C TYR A 67 -0.79 16.69 -9.67
N PRO A 68 -0.61 16.75 -8.34
CA PRO A 68 -1.64 16.35 -7.40
C PRO A 68 -2.80 17.35 -7.37
N ILE A 69 -4.02 16.84 -7.46
CA ILE A 69 -5.25 17.62 -7.37
C ILE A 69 -5.65 17.72 -5.90
N ARG A 70 -5.79 18.95 -5.39
CA ARG A 70 -6.21 19.26 -4.00
C ARG A 70 -5.41 18.48 -2.96
N GLU A 71 -4.09 18.55 -3.08
CA GLU A 71 -3.14 17.81 -2.24
C GLU A 71 -3.34 18.08 -0.74
N GLU A 72 -3.53 19.33 -0.33
CA GLU A 72 -3.70 19.69 1.07
C GLU A 72 -4.94 19.06 1.71
N GLU A 73 -6.07 19.06 0.99
CA GLU A 73 -7.31 18.42 1.44
C GLU A 73 -7.12 16.91 1.60
N PHE A 74 -6.39 16.29 0.67
CA PHE A 74 -6.06 14.87 0.74
C PHE A 74 -5.25 14.58 2.01
N TRP A 75 -4.17 15.31 2.26
CA TRP A 75 -3.33 15.07 3.43
C TRP A 75 -4.03 15.39 4.75
N ALA A 76 -4.90 16.40 4.80
CA ALA A 76 -5.73 16.67 5.96
C ALA A 76 -6.64 15.47 6.30
N LYS A 77 -7.30 14.88 5.29
CA LYS A 77 -8.12 13.67 5.46
C LYS A 77 -7.26 12.47 5.87
N MET A 78 -6.06 12.32 5.30
CA MET A 78 -5.16 11.22 5.64
C MET A 78 -4.64 11.33 7.08
N ARG A 79 -4.30 12.52 7.57
CA ARG A 79 -3.87 12.74 8.96
C ARG A 79 -4.91 12.25 9.96
N VAL A 80 -6.20 12.53 9.72
CA VAL A 80 -7.29 12.03 10.58
C VAL A 80 -7.35 10.50 10.55
N ARG A 81 -7.29 9.89 9.37
CA ARG A 81 -7.32 8.42 9.26
C ARG A 81 -6.13 7.75 9.95
N LYS A 82 -4.92 8.31 9.78
CA LYS A 82 -3.69 7.87 10.44
C LYS A 82 -3.83 7.93 11.96
N PHE A 83 -4.33 9.06 12.46
CA PHE A 83 -4.56 9.26 13.88
C PHE A 83 -5.56 8.24 14.44
N VAL A 84 -6.71 8.05 13.78
CA VAL A 84 -7.71 7.06 14.20
C VAL A 84 -7.11 5.64 14.21
N LEU A 85 -6.34 5.28 13.19
CA LEU A 85 -5.67 3.97 13.13
C LEU A 85 -4.66 3.79 14.27
N ALA A 86 -3.87 4.82 14.59
CA ALA A 86 -2.95 4.80 15.72
C ALA A 86 -3.67 4.66 17.06
N CYS A 87 -4.79 5.35 17.26
CA CYS A 87 -5.64 5.19 18.45
C CYS A 87 -6.18 3.75 18.57
N ILE A 88 -6.68 3.17 17.48
CA ILE A 88 -7.16 1.79 17.46
C ILE A 88 -6.03 0.81 17.81
N ALA A 89 -4.84 1.01 17.22
CA ALA A 89 -3.67 0.20 17.51
C ALA A 89 -3.23 0.33 18.98
N ALA A 90 -3.32 1.51 19.58
CA ALA A 90 -3.00 1.74 20.99
C ALA A 90 -3.98 1.00 21.90
N VAL A 91 -5.29 1.08 21.63
CA VAL A 91 -6.30 0.33 22.40
C VAL A 91 -6.09 -1.18 22.25
N LEU A 92 -5.77 -1.67 21.05
CA LEU A 92 -5.42 -3.08 20.83
C LEU A 92 -4.23 -3.51 21.68
N ALA A 93 -3.14 -2.73 21.69
CA ALA A 93 -1.95 -3.03 22.48
C ALA A 93 -2.25 -3.06 23.99
N ILE A 94 -3.05 -2.11 24.49
CA ILE A 94 -3.48 -2.07 25.89
C ILE A 94 -4.29 -3.33 26.23
N MET A 95 -5.28 -3.68 25.40
CA MET A 95 -6.12 -4.85 25.64
C MET A 95 -5.31 -6.15 25.65
N GLN A 96 -4.39 -6.34 24.70
CA GLN A 96 -3.53 -7.53 24.67
C GLN A 96 -2.58 -7.58 25.88
N THR A 97 -2.06 -6.43 26.32
CA THR A 97 -1.21 -6.34 27.52
C THR A 97 -1.98 -6.70 28.79
N ILE A 98 -3.23 -6.26 28.92
CA ILE A 98 -4.11 -6.63 30.05
C ILE A 98 -4.36 -8.14 30.04
N MET A 99 -4.67 -8.71 28.87
CA MET A 99 -4.89 -10.16 28.73
C MET A 99 -3.64 -10.97 29.09
N LEU A 100 -2.45 -10.51 28.67
CA LEU A 100 -1.18 -11.11 29.09
C LEU A 100 -0.99 -11.05 30.60
N GLY A 101 -1.19 -9.88 31.21
CA GLY A 101 -1.09 -9.71 32.65
C GLY A 101 -2.05 -10.62 33.41
N TRP A 102 -3.27 -10.80 32.90
CA TRP A 102 -4.25 -11.74 33.47
C TRP A 102 -3.74 -13.18 33.41
N THR A 103 -3.26 -13.65 32.25
CA THR A 103 -2.76 -15.03 32.11
C THR A 103 -1.55 -15.33 32.99
N VAL A 104 -0.70 -14.33 33.22
CA VAL A 104 0.45 -14.46 34.13
C VAL A 104 0.00 -14.49 35.59
N ALA A 105 -0.98 -13.66 35.97
CA ALA A 105 -1.48 -13.60 37.34
C ALA A 105 -2.32 -14.83 37.73
N ALA A 106 -2.99 -15.45 36.77
CA ALA A 106 -3.79 -16.66 36.97
C ALA A 106 -2.95 -17.95 37.07
N ASP A 107 -1.62 -17.85 36.89
CA ASP A 107 -0.70 -18.99 36.78
C ASP A 107 -1.17 -20.02 35.73
N ASP A 108 -1.66 -19.49 34.59
CA ASP A 108 -2.11 -20.31 33.46
C ASP A 108 -0.95 -21.12 32.86
N SER A 109 -1.29 -22.10 32.03
CA SER A 109 -0.28 -22.94 31.39
C SER A 109 0.75 -22.12 30.58
N LEU A 110 2.01 -22.57 30.52
CA LEU A 110 3.07 -21.93 29.72
C LEU A 110 2.64 -21.67 28.27
N LYS A 111 1.79 -22.55 27.71
CA LYS A 111 1.24 -22.43 26.36
C LYS A 111 0.35 -21.19 26.21
N GLU A 112 -0.47 -20.89 27.22
CA GLU A 112 -1.39 -19.75 27.24
C GLU A 112 -0.65 -18.44 27.47
N ILE A 113 0.32 -18.42 28.39
CA ILE A 113 1.23 -17.28 28.59
C ILE A 113 1.97 -16.96 27.29
N THR A 114 2.54 -17.99 26.64
CA THR A 114 3.25 -17.82 25.36
C THR A 114 2.32 -17.27 24.27
N SER A 115 1.09 -17.79 24.19
CA SER A 115 0.07 -17.33 23.25
C SER A 115 -0.29 -15.85 23.47
N ALA A 116 -0.53 -15.43 24.71
CA ALA A 116 -0.81 -14.03 25.03
C ALA A 116 0.40 -13.12 24.75
N ALA A 117 1.63 -13.61 24.99
CA ALA A 117 2.86 -12.87 24.75
C ALA A 117 3.06 -12.58 23.24
N VAL A 118 2.85 -13.58 22.36
CA VAL A 118 3.00 -13.38 20.90
C VAL A 118 1.93 -12.44 20.34
N HIS A 119 0.68 -12.48 20.83
CA HIS A 119 -0.36 -11.53 20.39
C HIS A 119 -0.05 -10.11 20.86
N THR A 120 0.45 -9.97 22.09
CA THR A 120 0.90 -8.67 22.62
C THR A 120 2.05 -8.11 21.79
N ALA A 121 3.07 -8.94 21.47
CA ALA A 121 4.19 -8.53 20.63
C ALA A 121 3.72 -8.06 19.24
N PHE A 122 2.80 -8.78 18.61
CA PHE A 122 2.21 -8.39 17.33
C PHE A 122 1.43 -7.07 17.42
N ALA A 123 0.60 -6.89 18.46
CA ALA A 123 -0.16 -5.65 18.66
C ALA A 123 0.76 -4.44 18.89
N LEU A 124 1.84 -4.62 19.66
CA LEU A 124 2.87 -3.59 19.85
C LEU A 124 3.57 -3.23 18.54
N TYR A 125 3.87 -4.22 17.70
CA TYR A 125 4.44 -3.96 16.37
C TYR A 125 3.51 -3.11 15.49
N ILE A 126 2.21 -3.43 15.46
CA ILE A 126 1.23 -2.63 14.73
C ILE A 126 1.11 -1.21 15.29
N LEU A 127 1.18 -1.04 16.61
CA LEU A 127 1.21 0.28 17.25
C LEU A 127 2.44 1.08 16.80
N VAL A 128 3.63 0.48 16.87
CA VAL A 128 4.88 1.12 16.43
C VAL A 128 4.81 1.53 14.97
N LEU A 129 4.36 0.64 14.07
CA LEU A 129 4.14 0.97 12.66
C LEU A 129 3.14 2.11 12.48
N SER A 130 2.04 2.12 13.24
CA SER A 130 1.00 3.15 13.14
C SER A 130 1.49 4.52 13.61
N VAL A 131 2.34 4.55 14.65
CA VAL A 131 2.97 5.78 15.14
C VAL A 131 3.96 6.32 14.10
N PHE A 132 4.82 5.48 13.52
CA PHE A 132 5.72 5.92 12.45
C PHE A 132 4.95 6.39 11.22
N TYR A 133 3.87 5.70 10.85
CA TYR A 133 3.01 6.06 9.73
C TYR A 133 2.42 7.49 9.84
N MET A 134 2.18 7.97 11.06
CA MET A 134 1.74 9.36 11.30
C MET A 134 2.78 10.39 10.90
N GLY A 135 4.08 10.10 11.10
CA GLY A 135 5.17 11.03 10.88
C GLY A 135 5.50 11.28 9.41
N HIS A 136 5.04 10.42 8.49
CA HIS A 136 5.35 10.53 7.08
C HIS A 136 4.18 11.12 6.28
N SER A 137 4.42 12.22 5.58
CA SER A 137 3.52 12.81 4.58
C SER A 137 4.00 12.60 3.14
N ASP A 138 5.11 11.90 2.94
CA ASP A 138 5.63 11.63 1.60
C ASP A 138 4.83 10.52 0.92
N PHE A 139 4.54 10.68 -0.37
CA PHE A 139 3.81 9.69 -1.18
C PHE A 139 4.40 8.28 -1.07
N PHE A 140 5.72 8.16 -1.19
CA PHE A 140 6.43 6.88 -1.16
C PHE A 140 6.25 6.14 0.17
N TRP A 141 6.62 6.79 1.29
CA TRP A 141 6.52 6.17 2.61
C TRP A 141 5.07 5.94 3.02
N HIS A 142 4.18 6.91 2.78
CA HIS A 142 2.75 6.76 3.06
C HIS A 142 2.17 5.54 2.34
N GLY A 143 2.44 5.38 1.04
CA GLY A 143 1.97 4.24 0.26
C GLY A 143 2.45 2.90 0.85
N ARG A 144 3.72 2.82 1.23
CA ARG A 144 4.33 1.60 1.80
C ARG A 144 3.74 1.24 3.16
N PHE A 145 3.73 2.17 4.11
CA PHE A 145 3.09 1.93 5.41
C PHE A 145 1.62 1.52 5.25
N THR A 146 0.90 2.13 4.31
CA THR A 146 -0.50 1.78 4.02
C THR A 146 -0.63 0.32 3.56
N VAL A 147 0.23 -0.15 2.66
CA VAL A 147 0.23 -1.55 2.18
C VAL A 147 0.60 -2.50 3.31
N HIS A 148 1.66 -2.24 4.08
CA HIS A 148 2.07 -3.10 5.19
C HIS A 148 0.98 -3.21 6.26
N LEU A 149 0.41 -2.07 6.70
CA LEU A 149 -0.67 -2.07 7.68
C LEU A 149 -1.91 -2.79 7.14
N ALA A 150 -2.28 -2.58 5.87
CA ALA A 150 -3.40 -3.29 5.26
C ALA A 150 -3.16 -4.81 5.22
N THR A 151 -1.99 -5.27 4.78
CA THR A 151 -1.67 -6.70 4.72
C THR A 151 -1.68 -7.33 6.10
N LEU A 152 -1.01 -6.73 7.09
CA LEU A 152 -0.94 -7.29 8.45
C LEU A 152 -2.29 -7.33 9.15
N THR A 153 -3.09 -6.25 9.04
CA THR A 153 -4.44 -6.21 9.63
C THR A 153 -5.41 -7.15 8.91
N THR A 154 -5.27 -7.32 7.58
CA THR A 154 -6.05 -8.32 6.82
C THR A 154 -5.74 -9.73 7.29
N THR A 155 -4.46 -10.10 7.38
CA THR A 155 -4.03 -11.42 7.88
C THR A 155 -4.52 -11.65 9.31
N ALA A 156 -4.41 -10.65 10.19
CA ALA A 156 -4.93 -10.72 11.55
C ALA A 156 -6.43 -10.98 11.57
N VAL A 157 -7.23 -10.22 10.83
CA VAL A 157 -8.68 -10.41 10.77
C VAL A 157 -9.03 -11.80 10.24
N ILE A 158 -8.42 -12.26 9.14
CA ILE A 158 -8.71 -13.57 8.56
C ILE A 158 -8.44 -14.68 9.59
N LEU A 159 -7.27 -14.66 10.24
CA LEU A 159 -6.89 -15.69 11.20
C LEU A 159 -7.74 -15.65 12.47
N ILE A 160 -7.98 -14.47 13.04
CA ILE A 160 -8.76 -14.30 14.27
C ILE A 160 -10.24 -14.64 14.05
N VAL A 161 -10.81 -14.26 12.90
CA VAL A 161 -12.17 -14.67 12.51
C VAL A 161 -12.24 -16.18 12.33
N ALA A 162 -11.27 -16.79 11.65
CA ALA A 162 -11.24 -18.24 11.43
C ALA A 162 -11.26 -19.02 12.76
N ILE A 163 -10.44 -18.64 13.74
CA ILE A 163 -10.45 -19.29 15.06
C ILE A 163 -11.68 -18.95 15.90
N THR A 164 -12.35 -17.83 15.64
CA THR A 164 -13.61 -17.48 16.32
C THR A 164 -14.78 -18.34 15.79
N LEU A 165 -14.74 -18.75 14.52
CA LEU A 165 -15.75 -19.61 13.91
C LEU A 165 -15.56 -21.09 14.20
N LEU A 166 -14.32 -21.51 14.53
CA LEU A 166 -14.02 -22.89 14.89
C LEU A 166 -14.69 -23.26 16.24
N PRO A 167 -15.34 -24.43 16.32
CA PRO A 167 -15.96 -24.87 17.57
C PRO A 167 -14.88 -25.04 18.65
N SER A 168 -15.14 -24.44 19.81
CA SER A 168 -14.28 -24.53 20.99
C SER A 168 -15.08 -25.18 22.12
N GLU A 169 -14.54 -26.25 22.71
CA GLU A 169 -15.12 -26.89 23.89
C GLU A 169 -14.94 -26.05 25.17
N LEU A 170 -14.18 -24.96 25.09
CA LEU A 170 -13.82 -24.16 26.25
C LEU A 170 -14.87 -23.09 26.58
N VAL A 171 -15.37 -23.11 27.82
CA VAL A 171 -16.23 -22.06 28.38
C VAL A 171 -15.35 -20.93 28.90
N TRP A 172 -15.42 -19.74 28.28
CA TRP A 172 -14.68 -18.57 28.75
C TRP A 172 -15.43 -17.85 29.86
N GLU A 173 -14.67 -17.28 30.79
CA GLU A 173 -15.22 -16.30 31.72
C GLU A 173 -15.75 -15.09 30.94
N VAL A 174 -16.84 -14.50 31.45
CA VAL A 174 -17.49 -13.33 30.86
C VAL A 174 -16.51 -12.18 30.53
N PRO A 175 -15.60 -11.76 31.43
CA PRO A 175 -14.65 -10.68 31.12
C PRO A 175 -13.71 -11.01 29.95
N GLN A 176 -13.17 -12.23 29.90
CA GLN A 176 -12.26 -12.65 28.82
C GLN A 176 -12.98 -12.67 27.47
N ARG A 177 -14.23 -13.12 27.46
CA ARG A 177 -15.08 -13.11 26.26
C ARG A 177 -15.37 -11.70 25.77
N ILE A 178 -15.64 -10.76 26.66
CA ILE A 178 -15.85 -9.36 26.30
C ILE A 178 -14.56 -8.78 25.70
N ALA A 179 -13.41 -8.99 26.35
CA ALA A 179 -12.12 -8.50 25.87
C ALA A 179 -11.76 -9.07 24.48
N TRP A 180 -12.07 -10.35 24.24
CA TRP A 180 -11.88 -11.00 22.94
C TRP A 180 -12.69 -10.33 21.83
N TYR A 181 -14.01 -10.16 22.03
CA TYR A 181 -14.87 -9.57 21.01
C TYR A 181 -14.57 -8.09 20.77
N ILE A 182 -14.16 -7.35 21.81
CA ILE A 182 -13.65 -5.98 21.63
C ILE A 182 -12.39 -6.00 20.76
N SER A 183 -11.43 -6.89 21.06
CA SER A 183 -10.20 -7.02 20.27
C SER A 183 -10.49 -7.38 18.82
N LEU A 184 -11.40 -8.34 18.57
CA LEU A 184 -11.84 -8.71 17.23
C LEU A 184 -12.45 -7.51 16.49
N SER A 185 -13.35 -6.76 17.16
CA SER A 185 -13.99 -5.58 16.58
C SER A 185 -12.96 -4.49 16.21
N LEU A 186 -11.96 -4.29 17.07
CA LEU A 186 -10.86 -3.35 16.81
C LEU A 186 -9.97 -3.81 15.64
N TRP A 187 -9.67 -5.10 15.52
CA TRP A 187 -8.95 -5.65 14.35
C TRP A 187 -9.72 -5.43 13.05
N VAL A 188 -11.04 -5.68 13.05
CA VAL A 188 -11.91 -5.44 11.89
C VAL A 188 -11.93 -3.95 11.52
N ALA A 189 -12.03 -3.06 12.51
CA ALA A 189 -11.97 -1.61 12.27
C ALA A 189 -10.61 -1.18 11.71
N ALA A 190 -9.51 -1.68 12.27
CA ALA A 190 -8.16 -1.40 11.78
C ALA A 190 -7.98 -1.85 10.32
N PHE A 191 -8.41 -3.08 10.00
CA PHE A 191 -8.44 -3.63 8.65
C PHE A 191 -9.27 -2.76 7.68
N TRP A 192 -10.47 -2.37 8.09
CA TRP A 192 -11.35 -1.57 7.25
C TRP A 192 -10.73 -0.22 6.91
N ILE A 193 -10.13 0.44 7.89
CA ILE A 193 -9.49 1.75 7.69
C ILE A 193 -8.22 1.60 6.85
N SER A 194 -7.34 0.67 7.17
CA SER A 194 -6.05 0.48 6.48
C SER A 194 -6.24 0.10 5.02
N SER A 195 -7.11 -0.88 4.73
CA SER A 195 -7.35 -1.39 3.37
C SER A 195 -8.06 -0.38 2.45
N ARG A 196 -8.87 0.52 3.02
CA ARG A 196 -9.61 1.57 2.30
C ARG A 196 -8.88 2.92 2.27
N THR A 197 -7.67 2.98 2.81
CA THR A 197 -6.86 4.21 2.76
C THR A 197 -6.17 4.34 1.41
N LYS A 198 -6.44 5.47 0.73
CA LYS A 198 -5.82 5.79 -0.55
C LYS A 198 -4.32 6.03 -0.38
N ARG A 199 -3.54 5.63 -1.39
CA ARG A 199 -2.08 5.76 -1.37
C ARG A 199 -1.58 7.12 -1.85
N GLY A 200 -2.43 7.91 -2.49
CA GLY A 200 -2.07 9.27 -2.91
C GLY A 200 -3.30 10.12 -3.25
N PRO A 201 -3.09 11.40 -3.54
CA PRO A 201 -4.09 12.26 -4.15
C PRO A 201 -4.38 11.83 -5.60
N ALA A 202 -5.53 12.27 -6.12
CA ALA A 202 -5.81 12.18 -7.56
C ALA A 202 -4.80 13.03 -8.34
N LEU A 203 -4.48 12.64 -9.57
CA LEU A 203 -3.43 13.29 -10.36
C LEU A 203 -3.99 13.83 -11.68
N HIS A 204 -3.51 15.01 -12.07
CA HIS A 204 -3.73 15.62 -13.37
C HIS A 204 -2.41 15.63 -14.17
N PHE A 205 -2.46 15.29 -15.45
CA PHE A 205 -1.33 15.44 -16.36
C PHE A 205 -1.78 16.19 -17.62
N PRO A 206 -1.11 17.27 -18.05
CA PRO A 206 -1.51 18.01 -19.25
C PRO A 206 -1.57 17.11 -20.49
N SER A 207 -2.76 16.93 -21.06
CA SER A 207 -2.98 16.01 -22.17
C SER A 207 -2.28 16.47 -23.46
N GLU A 208 -2.02 17.77 -23.60
CA GLU A 208 -1.33 18.40 -24.74
C GLU A 208 0.13 17.96 -24.87
N ARG A 209 0.71 17.42 -23.80
CA ARG A 209 2.08 16.89 -23.80
C ARG A 209 2.18 15.46 -24.31
N ILE A 210 1.06 14.72 -24.33
CA ILE A 210 1.04 13.32 -24.75
C ILE A 210 0.36 13.18 -26.11
N TYR A 211 -0.72 13.93 -26.32
CA TYR A 211 -1.58 13.79 -27.49
C TYR A 211 -1.45 14.99 -28.41
N SER A 212 -1.44 14.74 -29.72
CA SER A 212 -1.51 15.79 -30.73
C SER A 212 -2.80 16.59 -30.63
N GLU A 213 -2.78 17.86 -31.07
CA GLU A 213 -3.97 18.72 -31.14
C GLU A 213 -5.11 18.06 -31.92
N LYS A 214 -4.79 17.34 -32.99
CA LYS A 214 -5.76 16.55 -33.76
C LYS A 214 -6.47 15.53 -32.87
N THR A 215 -5.73 14.79 -32.05
CA THR A 215 -6.29 13.78 -31.13
C THR A 215 -7.15 14.43 -30.05
N LEU A 216 -6.74 15.57 -29.51
CA LEU A 216 -7.50 16.31 -28.49
C LEU A 216 -8.77 16.95 -29.06
N SER A 217 -8.78 17.34 -30.32
CA SER A 217 -9.95 17.96 -30.97
C SER A 217 -11.14 17.01 -31.13
N VAL A 218 -10.91 15.70 -31.08
CA VAL A 218 -11.95 14.65 -31.17
C VAL A 218 -12.35 14.15 -29.77
N ALA A 219 -11.62 14.53 -28.72
CA ALA A 219 -11.94 14.13 -27.35
C ALA A 219 -13.33 14.65 -26.94
N THR A 220 -14.09 13.77 -26.29
CA THR A 220 -15.45 14.08 -25.82
C THR A 220 -15.46 14.55 -24.37
N THR A 221 -14.45 14.17 -23.59
CA THR A 221 -14.37 14.46 -22.15
C THR A 221 -12.96 14.87 -21.72
N PHE A 222 -12.87 15.91 -20.88
CA PHE A 222 -11.61 16.36 -20.28
C PHE A 222 -11.70 16.26 -18.74
N PRO A 223 -11.52 15.06 -18.17
CA PRO A 223 -11.55 14.93 -16.71
C PRO A 223 -10.35 15.62 -16.09
N GLU A 224 -10.55 16.36 -15.00
CA GLU A 224 -9.43 16.97 -14.24
C GLU A 224 -8.50 15.87 -13.70
N ASN A 225 -9.07 14.80 -13.14
CA ASN A 225 -8.33 13.59 -12.78
C ASN A 225 -8.20 12.66 -14.00
N ASN A 226 -7.25 12.96 -14.88
CA ASN A 226 -7.03 12.22 -16.12
C ASN A 226 -5.89 11.19 -16.04
N VAL A 227 -5.23 11.02 -14.89
CA VAL A 227 -4.23 9.95 -14.70
C VAL A 227 -4.93 8.67 -14.22
N CYS A 228 -4.43 7.52 -14.64
CA CYS A 228 -4.92 6.21 -14.21
C CYS A 228 -4.95 6.08 -12.68
N GLY A 229 -6.11 5.71 -12.14
CA GLY A 229 -6.34 5.61 -10.69
C GLY A 229 -5.56 4.51 -9.96
N ILE A 230 -4.70 3.76 -10.66
CA ILE A 230 -3.78 2.83 -9.99
C ILE A 230 -2.81 3.57 -9.05
N THR A 231 -2.49 4.84 -9.36
CA THR A 231 -1.57 5.68 -8.57
C THR A 231 -2.12 6.07 -7.20
N ASP A 232 -3.43 6.29 -7.09
CA ASP A 232 -4.10 6.73 -5.87
C ASP A 232 -4.94 5.62 -5.18
N ALA A 233 -5.13 4.48 -5.84
CA ALA A 233 -5.89 3.34 -5.34
C ALA A 233 -5.46 2.88 -3.94
N SER A 234 -6.44 2.55 -3.10
CA SER A 234 -6.19 1.88 -1.82
C SER A 234 -5.79 0.41 -2.04
N PRO A 235 -5.16 -0.26 -1.06
CA PRO A 235 -4.85 -1.69 -1.17
C PRO A 235 -6.07 -2.55 -1.56
N TRP A 236 -7.23 -2.28 -0.94
CA TRP A 236 -8.50 -2.90 -1.33
C TRP A 236 -8.88 -2.62 -2.79
N GLY A 237 -8.75 -1.37 -3.22
CA GLY A 237 -9.05 -0.96 -4.60
C GLY A 237 -8.13 -1.61 -5.63
N VAL A 238 -6.88 -1.91 -5.28
CA VAL A 238 -5.96 -2.66 -6.13
C VAL A 238 -6.39 -4.11 -6.25
N VAL A 239 -6.64 -4.79 -5.12
CA VAL A 239 -7.07 -6.21 -5.10
C VAL A 239 -8.40 -6.43 -5.83
N MET A 240 -9.35 -5.51 -5.65
CA MET A 240 -10.68 -5.58 -6.27
C MET A 240 -10.75 -4.87 -7.62
N PHE A 241 -9.61 -4.42 -8.17
CA PHE A 241 -9.53 -3.68 -9.43
C PHE A 241 -10.47 -2.47 -9.52
N SER A 242 -10.85 -1.86 -8.39
CA SER A 242 -11.85 -0.80 -8.35
C SER A 242 -11.40 0.46 -9.11
N TYR A 243 -10.10 0.64 -9.32
CA TYR A 243 -9.54 1.75 -10.09
C TYR A 243 -9.91 1.71 -11.59
N THR A 244 -10.31 0.55 -12.13
CA THR A 244 -10.73 0.42 -13.54
C THR A 244 -12.18 0.84 -13.77
N THR A 245 -12.97 0.99 -12.70
CA THR A 245 -14.40 1.32 -12.75
C THR A 245 -14.67 2.58 -13.58
N ALA A 246 -13.82 3.61 -13.49
CA ALA A 246 -14.00 4.84 -14.26
C ALA A 246 -13.96 4.59 -15.78
N VAL A 247 -13.05 3.71 -16.24
CA VAL A 247 -12.92 3.34 -17.66
C VAL A 247 -14.11 2.49 -18.11
N VAL A 248 -14.56 1.55 -17.27
CA VAL A 248 -15.73 0.71 -17.57
C VAL A 248 -16.99 1.59 -17.70
N MET A 249 -17.16 2.56 -16.79
CA MET A 249 -18.29 3.50 -16.84
C MET A 249 -18.24 4.39 -18.08
N LEU A 250 -17.04 4.82 -18.50
CA LEU A 250 -16.86 5.60 -19.71
C LEU A 250 -17.38 4.84 -20.95
N GLY A 251 -17.06 3.55 -21.07
CA GLY A 251 -17.57 2.70 -22.14
C GLY A 251 -19.06 2.37 -22.06
N TYR A 252 -19.66 2.44 -20.86
CA TYR A 252 -21.10 2.29 -20.71
C TYR A 252 -21.88 3.55 -21.12
N THR A 253 -21.34 4.73 -20.82
CA THR A 253 -22.03 6.01 -21.06
C THR A 253 -21.76 6.62 -22.44
N ALA A 254 -20.58 6.36 -23.02
CA ALA A 254 -20.17 6.96 -24.29
C ALA A 254 -20.68 6.15 -25.50
N LYS A 255 -21.13 6.85 -26.55
CA LYS A 255 -21.51 6.24 -27.84
C LYS A 255 -20.31 5.86 -28.70
N SER A 256 -19.21 6.59 -28.54
CA SER A 256 -17.90 6.35 -29.15
C SER A 256 -16.85 6.73 -28.11
N LEU A 257 -15.76 5.98 -28.06
CA LEU A 257 -14.62 6.22 -27.17
C LEU A 257 -13.42 6.57 -28.02
N GLU A 258 -12.87 7.77 -27.83
CA GLU A 258 -11.62 8.16 -28.45
C GLU A 258 -10.45 7.90 -27.52
N ILE A 259 -9.25 7.79 -28.08
CA ILE A 259 -8.04 7.50 -27.28
C ILE A 259 -7.74 8.61 -26.26
N ALA A 260 -8.15 9.85 -26.56
CA ALA A 260 -8.02 11.00 -25.67
C ALA A 260 -8.95 10.94 -24.46
N ASP A 261 -10.03 10.17 -24.53
CA ASP A 261 -10.99 10.00 -23.42
C ASP A 261 -10.46 9.00 -22.37
N LEU A 262 -9.41 8.23 -22.70
CA LEU A 262 -8.83 7.23 -21.81
C LEU A 262 -7.89 7.87 -20.78
N PRO A 263 -7.82 7.33 -19.54
CA PRO A 263 -6.87 7.79 -18.54
C PRO A 263 -5.43 7.62 -19.01
N ILE A 264 -4.63 8.65 -18.76
CA ILE A 264 -3.20 8.70 -18.99
C ILE A 264 -2.50 7.70 -18.05
N VAL A 265 -1.60 6.89 -18.61
CA VAL A 265 -0.83 5.93 -17.82
C VAL A 265 0.15 6.64 -16.86
N PRO A 266 0.48 6.02 -15.71
CA PRO A 266 1.50 6.53 -14.81
C PRO A 266 2.85 6.72 -15.53
N GLY A 267 3.67 7.66 -15.07
CA GLY A 267 4.98 7.97 -15.65
C GLY A 267 5.87 6.74 -15.80
N SER A 268 5.86 5.84 -14.82
CA SER A 268 6.64 4.59 -14.84
C SER A 268 6.26 3.60 -15.94
N MET A 269 5.11 3.79 -16.60
CA MET A 269 4.64 3.01 -17.74
C MET A 269 4.79 3.74 -19.08
N ARG A 270 5.29 4.99 -19.08
CA ARG A 270 5.48 5.78 -20.31
C ARG A 270 6.80 5.43 -20.98
N ALA A 271 6.81 5.56 -22.31
CA ALA A 271 7.96 5.20 -23.14
C ALA A 271 9.24 5.92 -22.71
N MET A 272 9.18 7.22 -22.43
CA MET A 272 10.33 8.01 -22.02
C MET A 272 10.94 7.53 -20.69
N SER A 273 10.11 7.31 -19.65
CA SER A 273 10.60 6.76 -18.38
C SER A 273 11.23 5.38 -18.54
N LEU A 274 10.65 4.52 -19.38
CA LEU A 274 11.21 3.21 -19.69
C LEU A 274 12.55 3.34 -20.45
N TYR A 275 12.63 4.23 -21.43
CA TYR A 275 13.85 4.53 -22.19
C TYR A 275 14.97 5.03 -21.27
N THR A 276 14.70 6.02 -20.42
CA THR A 276 15.69 6.54 -19.47
C THR A 276 16.18 5.45 -18.52
N ARG A 277 15.28 4.59 -18.03
CA ARG A 277 15.66 3.46 -17.17
C ARG A 277 16.51 2.43 -17.91
N MET A 278 16.26 2.19 -19.19
CA MET A 278 17.09 1.31 -20.03
C MET A 278 18.46 1.94 -20.33
N LYS A 279 18.52 3.25 -20.57
CA LYS A 279 19.78 3.98 -20.82
C LYS A 279 20.64 4.07 -19.56
N ALA A 280 20.06 4.36 -18.40
CA ALA A 280 20.78 4.37 -17.12
C ALA A 280 21.25 2.97 -16.68
N ALA A 281 20.68 1.92 -17.27
CA ALA A 281 21.10 0.53 -17.15
C ALA A 281 22.24 0.16 -18.12
N THR A 282 22.69 1.08 -18.98
CA THR A 282 23.86 0.90 -19.87
C THR A 282 25.07 1.53 -19.21
#